data_AF-A0A935XE19-F1
#
_entry.id   AF-A0A935XE19-F1
#
_cell.length_a   1.000
_cell.length_b   1.000
_cell.length_c   1.000
_cell.angle_alpha   90.00
_cell.angle_beta   90.00
_cell.angle_gamma   90.00
#
_symmetry.space_group_name_H-M   'P 1'
#
loop_
_entity.id
_entity.type
_entity.pdbx_description
1 polymer ?
#
loop_
_entity_poly.entity_id
_entity_poly.type
_entity_poly.pdbx_seq_one_letter_code
_entity_poly.pdbx_strand_id
1 'polypeptide(L)'
;MSLLRLLVPALSVACAATARAQQSAPTALNWNPLDSAHIASLRSGGHTVAMPNAVLWAPRDSISLDSLRAVARRVDAGIAALREMIGGPWPWQRIGTRAIDYYLVPTRVISHASGKGAVFISIWRVHQGVAPLLHEGLHELLEPLPPFMPWEYTDSPTQRRVTDEQPLWFLEGFPDHLAQLGAAKAGIVEGDIFGVGASDRVDRACADRLKASPHRQAITEAVGRPGRMQMLFTTQRTEVAPIFYPCSRSLVRHLVGVTGLAPAVALMPAIQRGDFPAAVERAAGRPLEQLRAEWLAALGLGEGGGTPRSLPAPEQTSRPGAR
;
A
#
# COMPACT_ATOMS: atom_id res chain seq x y z
N MET A 1 65.19 -58.59 -0.04
CA MET A 1 64.94 -57.21 0.45
C MET A 1 64.64 -56.36 -0.79
N SER A 2 63.44 -56.49 -1.33
CA SER A 2 62.25 -55.66 -1.08
C SER A 2 62.22 -54.42 -1.96
N LEU A 3 61.49 -54.56 -3.07
CA LEU A 3 60.98 -53.48 -3.92
C LEU A 3 60.19 -52.49 -3.05
N LEU A 4 60.53 -51.20 -3.13
CA LEU A 4 59.66 -50.12 -2.65
C LEU A 4 59.18 -49.28 -3.84
N ARG A 5 57.90 -49.50 -4.18
CA ARG A 5 57.09 -48.62 -5.02
C ARG A 5 56.85 -47.32 -4.26
N LEU A 6 57.09 -46.16 -4.88
CA LEU A 6 56.60 -44.87 -4.39
C LEU A 6 55.60 -44.31 -5.40
N LEU A 7 54.38 -44.12 -4.89
CA LEU A 7 53.18 -43.71 -5.59
C LEU A 7 53.27 -42.27 -6.11
N VAL A 8 52.82 -42.09 -7.35
CA VAL A 8 52.44 -40.79 -7.93
C VAL A 8 51.08 -40.39 -7.33
N PRO A 9 50.91 -39.18 -6.76
CA PRO A 9 49.60 -38.71 -6.34
C PRO A 9 48.81 -38.27 -7.58
N ALA A 10 47.72 -38.98 -7.87
CA ALA A 10 46.75 -38.59 -8.88
C ALA A 10 46.00 -37.34 -8.40
N LEU A 11 46.14 -36.21 -9.10
CA LEU A 11 45.30 -35.04 -8.91
C LEU A 11 43.84 -35.42 -9.20
N SER A 12 43.05 -35.57 -8.15
CA SER A 12 41.60 -35.63 -8.25
C SER A 12 41.08 -34.21 -8.41
N VAL A 13 40.73 -33.85 -9.65
CA VAL A 13 39.92 -32.66 -9.93
C VAL A 13 38.52 -32.96 -9.41
N ALA A 14 38.26 -32.60 -8.16
CA ALA A 14 36.92 -32.59 -7.60
C ALA A 14 36.15 -31.45 -8.29
N CYS A 15 35.32 -31.80 -9.27
CA CYS A 15 34.26 -30.92 -9.75
C CYS A 15 33.36 -30.56 -8.57
N ALA A 16 33.57 -29.37 -7.99
CA ALA A 16 32.65 -28.76 -7.05
C ALA A 16 31.38 -28.38 -7.84
N ALA A 17 30.48 -29.36 -8.00
CA ALA A 17 29.11 -29.08 -8.37
C ALA A 17 28.50 -28.27 -7.22
N THR A 18 28.49 -26.95 -7.39
CA THR A 18 27.73 -26.05 -6.52
C THR A 18 26.28 -26.49 -6.61
N ALA A 19 25.81 -27.19 -5.58
CA ALA A 19 24.39 -27.42 -5.35
C ALA A 19 23.74 -26.05 -5.15
N ARG A 20 23.30 -25.42 -6.25
CA ARG A 20 22.30 -24.37 -6.19
C ARG A 20 21.08 -25.04 -5.56
N ALA A 21 20.84 -24.77 -4.28
CA ALA A 21 19.58 -25.09 -3.66
C ALA A 21 18.48 -24.57 -4.60
N GLN A 22 17.71 -25.49 -5.20
CA GLN A 22 16.53 -25.13 -5.98
C GLN A 22 15.59 -24.40 -5.02
N GLN A 23 15.62 -23.07 -5.07
CA GLN A 23 14.60 -22.27 -4.40
C GLN A 23 13.26 -22.73 -4.95
N SER A 24 12.37 -23.13 -4.03
CA SER A 24 11.03 -23.57 -4.36
C SER A 24 10.33 -22.48 -5.18
N ALA A 25 9.58 -22.88 -6.21
CA ALA A 25 8.85 -21.93 -7.03
C ALA A 25 7.89 -21.08 -6.16
N PRO A 26 7.72 -19.78 -6.47
CA PRO A 26 6.82 -18.91 -5.72
C PRO A 26 5.40 -19.48 -5.69
N THR A 27 4.79 -19.53 -4.51
CA THR A 27 3.42 -20.04 -4.33
C THR A 27 2.44 -18.89 -4.16
N ALA A 28 1.26 -18.97 -4.78
CA ALA A 28 0.22 -17.96 -4.67
C ALA A 28 -0.32 -17.85 -3.23
N LEU A 29 -0.58 -16.62 -2.79
CA LEU A 29 -1.16 -16.33 -1.48
C LEU A 29 -2.69 -16.32 -1.56
N ASN A 30 -3.36 -16.85 -0.53
CA ASN A 30 -4.81 -16.75 -0.36
C ASN A 30 -5.14 -15.70 0.71
N TRP A 31 -5.92 -14.68 0.35
CA TRP A 31 -5.99 -13.42 1.07
C TRP A 31 -7.23 -13.27 1.96
N ASN A 32 -8.34 -13.91 1.57
CA ASN A 32 -9.66 -13.67 2.12
C ASN A 32 -10.49 -14.94 2.45
N PRO A 33 -9.92 -16.15 2.64
CA PRO A 33 -10.74 -17.36 2.66
C PRO A 33 -11.71 -17.45 3.84
N LEU A 34 -11.56 -16.59 4.86
CA LEU A 34 -12.26 -16.70 6.14
C LEU A 34 -13.00 -15.42 6.56
N ASP A 35 -13.15 -14.43 5.69
CA ASP A 35 -13.75 -13.13 6.05
C ASP A 35 -15.17 -13.28 6.59
N SER A 36 -16.04 -14.03 5.90
CA SER A 36 -17.40 -14.30 6.34
C SER A 36 -17.43 -15.01 7.70
N ALA A 37 -16.50 -15.93 7.94
CA ALA A 37 -16.40 -16.65 9.22
C ALA A 37 -15.92 -15.71 10.35
N HIS A 38 -14.96 -14.84 10.07
CA HIS A 38 -14.50 -13.82 11.02
C HIS A 38 -15.63 -12.85 11.37
N ILE A 39 -16.38 -12.34 10.38
CA ILE A 39 -17.53 -11.46 10.61
C ILE A 39 -18.56 -12.15 11.51
N ALA A 40 -18.98 -13.37 11.15
CA ALA A 40 -19.99 -14.10 11.91
C ALA A 40 -19.55 -14.34 13.36
N SER A 41 -18.31 -14.78 13.56
CA SER A 41 -17.73 -15.01 14.90
C SER A 41 -17.69 -13.73 15.73
N LEU A 42 -17.16 -12.64 15.17
CA LEU A 42 -17.03 -11.38 15.91
C LEU A 42 -18.37 -10.70 16.20
N ARG A 43 -19.35 -10.79 15.29
CA ARG A 43 -20.69 -10.22 15.50
C ARG A 43 -21.50 -11.00 16.54
N SER A 44 -21.28 -12.30 16.67
CA SER A 44 -22.00 -13.16 17.63
C SER A 44 -21.38 -13.14 19.03
N GLY A 45 -20.04 -13.06 19.14
CA GLY A 45 -19.33 -13.25 20.41
C GLY A 45 -18.31 -12.16 20.77
N GLY A 46 -18.04 -11.18 19.91
CA GLY A 46 -17.02 -10.16 20.12
C GLY A 46 -17.40 -9.03 21.07
N HIS A 47 -16.43 -8.15 21.33
CA HIS A 47 -16.68 -6.77 21.72
C HIS A 47 -17.03 -5.94 20.49
N THR A 48 -17.88 -4.94 20.68
CA THR A 48 -18.24 -3.96 19.65
C THR A 48 -18.19 -2.55 20.23
N VAL A 49 -17.63 -1.62 19.47
CA VAL A 49 -17.65 -0.18 19.76
C VAL A 49 -18.04 0.56 18.48
N ALA A 50 -19.20 1.21 18.50
CA ALA A 50 -19.66 2.05 17.40
C ALA A 50 -19.30 3.52 17.66
N MET A 51 -18.73 4.16 16.64
CA MET A 51 -18.45 5.58 16.54
C MET A 51 -19.11 6.14 15.26
N PRO A 52 -19.23 7.47 15.09
CA PRO A 52 -19.89 8.04 13.91
C PRO A 52 -19.30 7.60 12.56
N ASN A 53 -17.98 7.41 12.47
CA ASN A 53 -17.28 7.09 11.21
C ASN A 53 -16.74 5.66 11.16
N ALA A 54 -16.70 4.94 12.28
CA ALA A 54 -16.12 3.60 12.36
C ALA A 54 -16.83 2.73 13.40
N VAL A 55 -16.97 1.44 13.10
CA VAL A 55 -17.48 0.42 14.02
C VAL A 55 -16.42 -0.65 14.19
N LEU A 56 -15.92 -0.87 15.41
CA LEU A 56 -14.85 -1.83 15.66
C LEU A 56 -15.41 -3.08 16.33
N TRP A 57 -15.04 -4.24 15.78
CA TRP A 57 -15.36 -5.57 16.27
C TRP A 57 -14.07 -6.31 16.63
N ALA A 58 -13.99 -6.91 17.82
CA ALA A 58 -12.80 -7.64 18.26
C ALA A 58 -13.12 -8.82 19.20
N PRO A 59 -12.29 -9.87 19.25
CA PRO A 59 -12.46 -10.97 20.20
C PRO A 59 -12.32 -10.48 21.65
N ARG A 60 -13.20 -10.95 22.55
CA ARG A 60 -13.22 -10.54 23.96
C ARG A 60 -12.01 -11.00 24.75
N ASP A 61 -11.43 -12.13 24.35
CA ASP A 61 -10.23 -12.72 24.97
C ASP A 61 -8.92 -12.07 24.50
N SER A 62 -8.98 -11.21 23.48
CA SER A 62 -7.80 -10.68 22.80
C SER A 62 -7.60 -9.18 23.02
N ILE A 63 -8.62 -8.43 23.44
CA ILE A 63 -8.53 -7.00 23.78
C ILE A 63 -9.62 -6.63 24.79
N SER A 64 -9.28 -5.83 25.80
CA SER A 64 -10.29 -5.29 26.72
C SER A 64 -11.20 -4.28 26.02
N LEU A 65 -12.43 -4.13 26.52
CA LEU A 65 -13.37 -3.15 25.96
C LEU A 65 -12.84 -1.71 26.00
N ASP A 66 -12.10 -1.33 27.05
CA ASP A 66 -11.54 0.01 27.17
C ASP A 66 -10.41 0.27 26.17
N SER A 67 -9.54 -0.72 25.95
CA SER A 67 -8.53 -0.67 24.89
C SER A 67 -9.19 -0.58 23.51
N LEU A 68 -10.26 -1.36 23.27
CA LEU A 68 -11.01 -1.28 22.01
C LEU A 68 -11.63 0.10 21.80
N ARG A 69 -12.22 0.70 22.85
CA ARG A 69 -12.73 2.09 22.79
C ARG A 69 -11.64 3.10 22.47
N ALA A 70 -10.43 2.93 23.02
CA ALA A 70 -9.31 3.80 22.71
C ALA A 70 -8.82 3.65 21.27
N VAL A 71 -8.84 2.45 20.70
CA VAL A 71 -8.60 2.24 19.26
C VAL A 71 -9.71 2.88 18.44
N ALA A 72 -10.98 2.66 18.79
CA ALA A 72 -12.14 3.17 18.06
C ALA A 72 -12.14 4.70 17.96
N ARG A 73 -11.85 5.41 19.05
CA ARG A 73 -11.73 6.89 19.04
C ARG A 73 -10.65 7.40 18.10
N ARG A 74 -9.49 6.72 18.04
CA ARG A 74 -8.40 7.10 17.14
C ARG A 74 -8.80 6.87 15.68
N VAL A 75 -9.36 5.70 15.38
CA VAL A 75 -9.84 5.38 14.02
C VAL A 75 -10.92 6.36 13.58
N ASP A 76 -11.91 6.62 14.43
CA ASP A 76 -13.00 7.56 14.13
C ASP A 76 -12.48 8.97 13.84
N ALA A 77 -11.58 9.50 14.68
CA ALA A 77 -10.96 10.81 14.46
C ALA A 77 -10.14 10.85 13.16
N GLY A 78 -9.38 9.79 12.86
CA GLY A 78 -8.62 9.68 11.62
C GLY A 78 -9.51 9.62 10.38
N ILE A 79 -10.59 8.83 10.40
CA ILE A 79 -11.55 8.77 9.28
C ILE A 79 -12.28 10.10 9.12
N ALA A 80 -12.66 10.77 10.20
CA ALA A 80 -13.24 12.12 10.12
C ALA A 80 -12.28 13.12 9.44
N ALA A 81 -11.01 13.13 9.85
CA ALA A 81 -9.99 13.98 9.24
C ALA A 81 -9.76 13.66 7.76
N LEU A 82 -9.77 12.38 7.39
CA LEU A 82 -9.64 11.93 6.00
C LEU A 82 -10.83 12.35 5.14
N ARG A 83 -12.06 12.23 5.66
CA ARG A 83 -13.27 12.69 4.98
C ARG A 83 -13.21 14.19 4.67
N GLU A 84 -12.78 14.98 5.65
CA GLU A 84 -12.58 16.43 5.48
C GLU A 84 -11.50 16.72 4.41
N MET A 85 -10.36 16.03 4.46
CA MET A 85 -9.27 16.20 3.50
C MET A 85 -9.64 15.83 2.07
N ILE A 86 -10.36 14.72 1.90
CA ILE A 86 -10.82 14.23 0.60
C ILE A 86 -11.90 15.17 0.01
N GLY A 87 -12.57 15.95 0.86
CA GLY A 87 -13.69 16.82 0.46
C GLY A 87 -14.93 16.03 0.03
N GLY A 88 -15.04 14.77 0.46
CA GLY A 88 -16.17 13.89 0.16
C GLY A 88 -17.34 14.06 1.14
N PRO A 89 -18.46 13.35 0.93
CA PRO A 89 -18.61 12.27 -0.04
C PRO A 89 -18.73 12.76 -1.48
N TRP A 90 -18.05 12.09 -2.40
CA TRP A 90 -18.22 12.28 -3.84
C TRP A 90 -19.32 11.37 -4.38
N PRO A 91 -20.04 11.76 -5.45
CA PRO A 91 -21.11 10.93 -6.02
C PRO A 91 -20.66 9.54 -6.49
N TRP A 92 -19.37 9.37 -6.77
CA TRP A 92 -18.79 8.10 -7.20
C TRP A 92 -18.39 7.20 -6.02
N GLN A 93 -18.36 7.67 -4.76
CA GLN A 93 -17.91 6.86 -3.62
C GLN A 93 -18.97 5.87 -3.17
N ARG A 94 -18.59 4.60 -3.04
CA ARG A 94 -19.48 3.49 -2.70
C ARG A 94 -20.05 3.56 -1.29
N ILE A 95 -19.22 3.92 -0.31
CA ILE A 95 -19.67 3.99 1.08
C ILE A 95 -20.33 5.33 1.41
N GLY A 96 -20.10 6.38 0.61
CA GLY A 96 -20.59 7.72 0.88
C GLY A 96 -20.23 8.14 2.31
N THR A 97 -21.25 8.49 3.11
CA THR A 97 -21.11 8.89 4.52
C THR A 97 -21.17 7.74 5.53
N ARG A 98 -21.37 6.49 5.09
CA ARG A 98 -21.50 5.35 6.00
C ARG A 98 -20.23 5.13 6.82
N ALA A 99 -20.40 4.70 8.06
CA ALA A 99 -19.29 4.22 8.89
C ALA A 99 -18.65 2.96 8.27
N ILE A 100 -17.36 2.77 8.54
CA ILE A 100 -16.60 1.59 8.10
C ILE A 100 -16.60 0.55 9.23
N ASP A 101 -16.91 -0.70 8.91
CA ASP A 101 -16.77 -1.83 9.84
C ASP A 101 -15.29 -2.28 9.88
N TYR A 102 -14.67 -2.24 11.05
CA TYR A 102 -13.33 -2.74 11.31
C TYR A 102 -13.40 -4.06 12.08
N TYR A 103 -12.97 -5.15 11.45
CA TYR A 103 -12.86 -6.47 12.07
C TYR A 103 -11.41 -6.72 12.51
N LEU A 104 -11.15 -6.64 13.82
CA LEU A 104 -9.86 -6.94 14.42
C LEU A 104 -9.75 -8.45 14.66
N VAL A 105 -9.23 -9.19 13.69
CA VAL A 105 -9.25 -10.66 13.69
C VAL A 105 -8.08 -11.25 14.49
N PRO A 106 -8.27 -12.39 15.19
CA PRO A 106 -7.21 -13.01 16.00
C PRO A 106 -6.10 -13.67 15.16
N THR A 107 -6.40 -13.98 13.90
CA THR A 107 -5.47 -14.65 12.99
C THR A 107 -4.46 -13.66 12.39
N ARG A 108 -3.30 -14.18 11.98
CA ARG A 108 -2.32 -13.41 11.20
C ARG A 108 -2.79 -13.35 9.76
N VAL A 109 -3.43 -12.24 9.41
CA VAL A 109 -3.86 -11.94 8.04
C VAL A 109 -3.03 -10.79 7.46
N ILE A 110 -2.95 -10.75 6.13
CA ILE A 110 -2.57 -9.51 5.47
C ILE A 110 -3.79 -8.60 5.56
N SER A 111 -3.58 -7.40 6.11
CA SER A 111 -4.64 -6.42 6.26
C SER A 111 -5.20 -6.09 4.88
N HIS A 112 -6.52 -5.94 4.79
CA HIS A 112 -7.19 -5.64 3.53
C HIS A 112 -8.57 -5.01 3.77
N ALA A 113 -9.03 -4.28 2.77
CA ALA A 113 -10.41 -3.83 2.63
C ALA A 113 -11.25 -4.80 1.78
N SER A 114 -12.55 -4.81 2.02
CA SER A 114 -13.53 -5.64 1.34
C SER A 114 -14.08 -5.03 0.05
N GLY A 115 -13.95 -3.72 -0.11
CA GLY A 115 -14.66 -2.90 -1.11
C GLY A 115 -16.18 -2.79 -0.86
N LYS A 116 -16.64 -3.12 0.35
CA LYS A 116 -18.06 -3.14 0.75
C LYS A 116 -18.32 -2.44 2.09
N GLY A 117 -17.38 -1.62 2.54
CA GLY A 117 -17.43 -0.88 3.80
C GLY A 117 -16.90 -1.66 5.00
N ALA A 118 -16.05 -2.66 4.78
CA ALA A 118 -15.48 -3.50 5.82
C ALA A 118 -13.98 -3.70 5.64
N VAL A 119 -13.21 -3.63 6.73
CA VAL A 119 -11.77 -3.86 6.72
C VAL A 119 -11.37 -4.91 7.74
N PHE A 120 -10.33 -5.67 7.41
CA PHE A 120 -9.84 -6.78 8.22
C PHE A 120 -8.41 -6.51 8.66
N ILE A 121 -8.20 -6.45 9.97
CA ILE A 121 -6.90 -6.12 10.57
C ILE A 121 -6.52 -7.22 11.56
N SER A 122 -5.31 -7.75 11.46
CA SER A 122 -4.82 -8.66 12.50
C SER A 122 -4.67 -7.91 13.82
N ILE A 123 -5.34 -8.40 14.88
CA ILE A 123 -5.31 -7.78 16.21
C ILE A 123 -3.89 -7.72 16.80
N TRP A 124 -3.02 -8.66 16.40
CA TRP A 124 -1.61 -8.62 16.77
C TRP A 124 -0.93 -7.33 16.31
N ARG A 125 -1.24 -6.82 15.10
CA ARG A 125 -0.68 -5.53 14.63
C ARG A 125 -1.19 -4.35 15.45
N VAL A 126 -2.45 -4.42 15.92
CA VAL A 126 -3.04 -3.38 16.77
C VAL A 126 -2.29 -3.31 18.09
N HIS A 127 -1.98 -4.46 18.70
CA HIS A 127 -1.19 -4.54 19.93
C HIS A 127 0.24 -4.02 19.76
N GLN A 128 0.84 -4.25 18.60
CA GLN A 128 2.18 -3.75 18.29
C GLN A 128 2.20 -2.28 17.85
N GLY A 129 1.04 -1.64 17.69
CA GLY A 129 0.96 -0.25 17.20
C GLY A 129 1.36 -0.06 15.73
N VAL A 130 1.36 -1.14 14.94
CA VAL A 130 1.77 -1.13 13.51
C VAL A 130 0.60 -1.48 12.57
N ALA A 131 -0.64 -1.40 13.07
CA ALA A 131 -1.83 -1.67 12.27
C ALA A 131 -2.10 -0.55 11.25
N PRO A 132 -2.31 -0.89 9.96
CA PRO A 132 -2.57 0.08 8.89
C PRO A 132 -4.05 0.49 8.89
N LEU A 133 -4.56 1.01 10.01
CA LEU A 133 -5.99 1.23 10.24
C LEU A 133 -6.58 2.24 9.26
N LEU A 134 -5.91 3.36 9.06
CA LEU A 134 -6.38 4.40 8.14
C LEU A 134 -6.12 4.02 6.68
N HIS A 135 -5.01 3.34 6.39
CA HIS A 135 -4.72 2.82 5.04
C HIS A 135 -5.84 1.91 4.53
N GLU A 136 -6.24 0.90 5.31
CA GLU A 136 -7.35 0.03 4.88
C GLU A 136 -8.69 0.77 4.84
N GLY A 137 -8.92 1.69 5.78
CA GLY A 137 -10.12 2.53 5.76
C GLY A 137 -10.20 3.40 4.51
N LEU A 138 -9.06 3.84 3.98
CA LEU A 138 -8.98 4.66 2.77
C LEU A 138 -9.32 3.88 1.52
N HIS A 139 -9.01 2.59 1.45
CA HIS A 139 -9.53 1.73 0.39
C HIS A 139 -11.05 1.80 0.36
N GLU A 140 -11.73 1.72 1.51
CA GLU A 140 -13.20 1.83 1.56
C GLU A 140 -13.72 3.25 1.27
N LEU A 141 -13.01 4.30 1.71
CA LEU A 141 -13.38 5.70 1.41
C LEU A 141 -13.22 6.03 -0.07
N LEU A 142 -12.20 5.49 -0.73
CA LEU A 142 -11.87 5.75 -2.12
C LEU A 142 -12.46 4.71 -3.07
N GLU A 143 -13.17 3.71 -2.54
CA GLU A 143 -13.82 2.68 -3.34
C GLU A 143 -14.95 3.30 -4.17
N PRO A 144 -14.89 3.20 -5.51
CA PRO A 144 -15.94 3.73 -6.34
C PRO A 144 -17.16 2.80 -6.39
N LEU A 145 -18.31 3.35 -6.78
CA LEU A 145 -19.56 2.62 -6.94
C LEU A 145 -19.39 1.43 -7.91
N PRO A 146 -20.19 0.35 -7.73
CA PRO A 146 -20.24 -0.75 -8.68
C PRO A 146 -20.46 -0.24 -10.10
N PRO A 147 -20.09 -1.04 -11.11
CA PRO A 147 -19.59 -2.43 -11.06
C PRO A 147 -18.11 -2.64 -10.71
N PHE A 148 -17.38 -1.62 -10.22
CA PHE A 148 -15.96 -1.80 -9.96
C PHE A 148 -15.72 -2.50 -8.64
N MET A 149 -15.55 -3.81 -8.71
CA MET A 149 -14.45 -4.44 -8.02
C MET A 149 -13.48 -4.90 -9.10
N PRO A 150 -12.16 -4.84 -8.89
CA PRO A 150 -11.17 -5.32 -9.86
C PRO A 150 -11.49 -6.70 -10.43
N TRP A 151 -12.06 -7.59 -9.61
CA TRP A 151 -12.48 -8.95 -9.99
C TRP A 151 -13.93 -9.05 -10.51
N GLU A 152 -14.74 -8.00 -10.38
CA GLU A 152 -16.10 -7.92 -10.94
C GLU A 152 -16.08 -7.53 -12.43
N TYR A 153 -14.94 -7.09 -12.97
CA TYR A 153 -14.70 -6.89 -14.40
C TYR A 153 -13.63 -7.83 -14.94
N THR A 154 -14.06 -8.85 -15.68
CA THR A 154 -13.16 -9.64 -16.52
C THR A 154 -12.94 -9.03 -17.89
N ASP A 155 -13.78 -8.09 -18.35
CA ASP A 155 -13.72 -7.58 -19.72
C ASP A 155 -14.05 -6.08 -19.76
N SER A 156 -13.04 -5.25 -20.05
CA SER A 156 -13.31 -3.87 -20.50
C SER A 156 -13.95 -3.90 -21.89
N PRO A 157 -14.61 -2.81 -22.35
CA PRO A 157 -15.09 -2.68 -23.73
C PRO A 157 -14.01 -2.91 -24.81
N THR A 158 -12.72 -2.95 -24.42
CA THR A 158 -11.56 -3.22 -25.27
C THR A 158 -11.00 -4.66 -25.12
N GLN A 159 -11.74 -5.58 -24.49
CA GLN A 159 -11.36 -6.99 -24.26
C GLN A 159 -10.08 -7.17 -23.42
N ARG A 160 -9.62 -6.14 -22.70
CA ARG A 160 -8.54 -6.26 -21.71
C ARG A 160 -9.12 -6.44 -20.32
N ARG A 161 -8.57 -7.38 -19.55
CA ARG A 161 -8.93 -7.55 -18.13
C ARG A 161 -8.57 -6.27 -17.39
N VAL A 162 -9.55 -5.63 -16.74
CA VAL A 162 -9.33 -4.41 -15.96
C VAL A 162 -8.21 -4.64 -14.93
N THR A 163 -8.13 -5.83 -14.33
CA THR A 163 -7.05 -6.25 -13.41
C THR A 163 -5.64 -6.11 -13.96
N ASP A 164 -5.46 -6.21 -15.28
CA ASP A 164 -4.16 -6.21 -15.93
C ASP A 164 -3.70 -4.76 -16.24
N GLU A 165 -4.62 -3.79 -16.19
CA GLU A 165 -4.34 -2.37 -16.41
C GLU A 165 -4.44 -1.51 -15.15
N GLN A 166 -4.93 -2.05 -14.03
CA GLN A 166 -5.06 -1.27 -12.79
C GLN A 166 -3.70 -0.77 -12.30
N PRO A 167 -3.55 0.53 -11.99
CA PRO A 167 -2.30 1.06 -11.48
C PRO A 167 -2.15 0.67 -10.01
N LEU A 168 -1.72 -0.57 -9.71
CA LEU A 168 -1.63 -1.07 -8.34
C LEU A 168 -0.77 -0.15 -7.44
N TRP A 169 0.27 0.45 -8.01
CA TRP A 169 1.10 1.44 -7.30
C TRP A 169 0.28 2.64 -6.82
N PHE A 170 -0.70 3.11 -7.59
CA PHE A 170 -1.55 4.23 -7.19
C PHE A 170 -2.59 3.75 -6.18
N LEU A 171 -3.23 2.61 -6.44
CA LEU A 171 -4.23 2.02 -5.55
C LEU A 171 -3.68 1.70 -4.16
N GLU A 172 -2.39 1.39 -4.03
CA GLU A 172 -1.76 1.14 -2.72
C GLU A 172 -1.01 2.37 -2.18
N GLY A 173 -0.34 3.12 -3.05
CA GLY A 173 0.45 4.29 -2.65
C GLY A 173 -0.40 5.49 -2.23
N PHE A 174 -1.60 5.67 -2.80
CA PHE A 174 -2.46 6.81 -2.50
C PHE A 174 -3.16 6.68 -1.16
N PRO A 175 -3.77 5.53 -0.80
CA PRO A 175 -4.20 5.27 0.56
C PRO A 175 -3.06 5.43 1.58
N ASP A 176 -1.86 4.89 1.33
CA ASP A 176 -0.75 5.02 2.28
C ASP A 176 -0.33 6.50 2.46
N HIS A 177 -0.29 7.26 1.36
CA HIS A 177 0.00 8.71 1.43
C HIS A 177 -1.05 9.46 2.27
N LEU A 178 -2.34 9.24 2.00
CA LEU A 178 -3.42 9.93 2.68
C LEU A 178 -3.55 9.49 4.14
N ALA A 179 -3.36 8.22 4.45
CA ALA A 179 -3.42 7.69 5.81
C ALA A 179 -2.48 8.46 6.73
N GLN A 180 -1.28 8.76 6.23
CA GLN A 180 -0.23 9.44 6.98
C GLN A 180 -0.53 10.94 7.15
N LEU A 181 -1.11 11.58 6.13
CA LEU A 181 -1.58 12.97 6.24
C LEU A 181 -2.81 13.10 7.16
N GLY A 182 -3.76 12.17 7.05
CA GLY A 182 -4.96 12.12 7.89
C GLY A 182 -4.64 11.86 9.35
N ALA A 183 -3.70 10.95 9.63
CA ALA A 183 -3.18 10.72 10.97
C ALA A 183 -2.56 11.98 11.56
N ALA A 184 -1.70 12.68 10.79
CA ALA A 184 -1.10 13.93 11.22
C ALA A 184 -2.16 15.01 11.50
N LYS A 185 -3.17 15.15 10.62
CA LYS A 185 -4.28 16.10 10.81
C LYS A 185 -5.13 15.79 12.04
N ALA A 186 -5.35 14.51 12.35
CA ALA A 186 -6.10 14.06 13.51
C ALA A 186 -5.27 14.04 14.81
N GLY A 187 -3.96 14.33 14.76
CA GLY A 187 -3.07 14.25 15.92
C GLY A 187 -2.87 12.81 16.44
N ILE A 188 -2.93 11.82 15.55
CA ILE A 188 -2.73 10.40 15.87
C ILE A 188 -1.57 9.81 15.08
N VAL A 189 -1.17 8.58 15.44
CA VAL A 189 -0.15 7.82 14.74
C VAL A 189 -0.82 6.71 13.94
N GLU A 190 -0.56 6.67 12.64
CA GLU A 190 -0.90 5.54 11.78
C GLU A 190 0.21 4.49 11.83
N GLY A 191 -0.17 3.21 11.79
CA GLY A 191 0.79 2.12 11.78
C GLY A 191 1.66 2.12 10.53
N ASP A 192 2.95 1.83 10.71
CA ASP A 192 3.93 1.78 9.63
C ASP A 192 4.53 0.37 9.54
N ILE A 193 3.88 -0.48 8.73
CA ILE A 193 4.25 -1.89 8.58
C ILE A 193 5.69 -2.05 8.07
N PHE A 194 6.17 -1.10 7.27
CA PHE A 194 7.45 -1.22 6.58
C PHE A 194 8.54 -0.31 7.18
N GLY A 195 8.28 0.38 8.29
CA GLY A 195 9.27 1.24 8.94
C GLY A 195 9.80 2.36 8.03
N VAL A 196 8.94 2.99 7.25
CA VAL A 196 9.25 4.17 6.41
C VAL A 196 9.43 5.42 7.27
N GLY A 197 8.61 5.58 8.30
CA GLY A 197 8.48 6.77 9.13
C GLY A 197 7.58 7.84 8.52
N ALA A 198 7.82 9.08 8.93
CA ALA A 198 7.06 10.26 8.50
C ALA A 198 7.12 10.50 6.98
N SER A 199 6.15 11.25 6.45
CA SER A 199 5.96 11.49 5.02
C SER A 199 7.13 12.16 4.31
N ASP A 200 7.99 12.89 5.01
CA ASP A 200 9.19 13.53 4.46
C ASP A 200 10.34 12.53 4.21
N ARG A 201 10.28 11.32 4.79
CA ARG A 201 11.31 10.28 4.65
C ARG A 201 11.04 9.29 3.52
N VAL A 202 9.84 9.31 2.93
CA VAL A 202 9.41 8.26 1.99
C VAL A 202 10.28 8.17 0.73
N ASP A 203 10.75 9.31 0.21
CA ASP A 203 11.63 9.34 -0.97
C ASP A 203 12.97 8.66 -0.66
N ARG A 204 13.56 8.99 0.49
CA ARG A 204 14.80 8.36 0.95
C ARG A 204 14.62 6.87 1.19
N ALA A 205 13.54 6.47 1.86
CA ALA A 205 13.24 5.06 2.10
C ALA A 205 13.09 4.28 0.79
N CYS A 206 12.39 4.84 -0.20
CA CYS A 206 12.28 4.23 -1.53
C CYS A 206 13.66 4.13 -2.21
N ALA A 207 14.41 5.23 -2.28
CA ALA A 207 15.70 5.27 -2.97
C ALA A 207 16.72 4.29 -2.36
N ASP A 208 16.87 4.30 -1.02
CA ASP A 208 17.83 3.46 -0.31
C ASP A 208 17.47 1.97 -0.48
N ARG A 209 16.18 1.62 -0.38
CA ARG A 209 15.71 0.24 -0.54
C ARG A 209 15.82 -0.25 -1.99
N LEU A 210 15.50 0.58 -2.97
CA LEU A 210 15.68 0.25 -4.39
C LEU A 210 17.15 -0.02 -4.74
N LYS A 211 18.08 0.79 -4.21
CA LYS A 211 19.52 0.59 -4.45
C LYS A 211 20.03 -0.73 -3.90
N ALA A 212 19.49 -1.19 -2.76
CA ALA A 212 19.89 -2.43 -2.13
C ALA A 212 19.17 -3.68 -2.67
N SER A 213 18.11 -3.51 -3.49
CA SER A 213 17.24 -4.62 -3.88
C SER A 213 17.76 -5.38 -5.10
N PRO A 214 17.79 -6.73 -5.06
CA PRO A 214 17.97 -7.54 -6.28
C PRO A 214 16.79 -7.43 -7.24
N HIS A 215 15.62 -6.97 -6.76
CA HIS A 215 14.40 -6.81 -7.54
C HIS A 215 14.19 -5.38 -8.03
N ARG A 216 15.22 -4.52 -7.97
CA ARG A 216 15.14 -3.10 -8.34
C ARG A 216 14.44 -2.89 -9.67
N GLN A 217 14.87 -3.59 -10.72
CA GLN A 217 14.32 -3.44 -12.06
C GLN A 217 12.81 -3.75 -12.08
N ALA A 218 12.41 -4.93 -11.60
CA ALA A 218 11.01 -5.34 -11.55
C ALA A 218 10.13 -4.37 -10.76
N ILE A 219 10.64 -3.83 -9.64
CA ILE A 219 9.90 -2.83 -8.84
C ILE A 219 9.79 -1.51 -9.60
N THR A 220 10.89 -1.01 -10.20
CA THR A 220 10.86 0.24 -10.96
C THR A 220 9.99 0.15 -12.22
N GLU A 221 9.89 -1.01 -12.85
CA GLU A 221 8.99 -1.25 -13.98
C GLU A 221 7.52 -1.28 -13.55
N ALA A 222 7.21 -1.75 -12.34
CA ALA A 222 5.86 -1.78 -11.82
C ALA A 222 5.38 -0.42 -11.29
N VAL A 223 6.23 0.35 -10.59
CA VAL A 223 5.84 1.64 -10.01
C VAL A 223 5.75 2.71 -11.10
N GLY A 224 4.56 3.31 -11.22
CA GLY A 224 4.24 4.32 -12.23
C GLY A 224 3.71 3.76 -13.55
N ARG A 225 3.50 2.44 -13.66
CA ARG A 225 2.92 1.80 -14.85
C ARG A 225 1.57 1.12 -14.57
N PRO A 226 0.75 0.87 -15.61
CA PRO A 226 -0.43 0.01 -15.49
C PRO A 226 -0.08 -1.40 -15.03
N GLY A 227 -1.02 -2.03 -14.33
CA GLY A 227 -0.95 -3.43 -13.92
C GLY A 227 -0.39 -3.66 -12.52
N ARG A 228 -0.17 -4.95 -12.22
CA ARG A 228 0.22 -5.44 -10.90
C ARG A 228 1.57 -6.16 -10.93
N MET A 229 2.37 -5.96 -9.88
CA MET A 229 3.60 -6.73 -9.67
C MET A 229 3.25 -8.13 -9.12
N GLN A 230 3.35 -9.17 -9.95
CA GLN A 230 2.91 -10.53 -9.57
C GLN A 230 3.58 -11.06 -8.30
N MET A 231 4.85 -10.69 -8.06
CA MET A 231 5.59 -11.08 -6.86
C MET A 231 4.93 -10.67 -5.54
N LEU A 232 4.06 -9.63 -5.55
CA LEU A 232 3.30 -9.22 -4.36
C LEU A 232 2.23 -10.23 -3.94
N PHE A 233 1.84 -11.12 -4.86
CA PHE A 233 0.77 -12.10 -4.69
C PHE A 233 1.31 -13.52 -4.46
N THR A 234 2.63 -13.65 -4.32
CA THR A 234 3.30 -14.91 -4.05
C THR A 234 4.11 -14.85 -2.76
N THR A 235 4.76 -15.96 -2.41
CA THR A 235 5.72 -16.02 -1.30
C THR A 235 6.88 -15.03 -1.42
N GLN A 236 7.16 -14.47 -2.61
CA GLN A 236 8.18 -13.42 -2.80
C GLN A 236 7.74 -12.05 -2.27
N ARG A 237 6.48 -11.90 -1.85
CA ARG A 237 5.94 -10.65 -1.30
C ARG A 237 6.85 -10.06 -0.21
N THR A 238 7.42 -10.89 0.64
CA THR A 238 8.29 -10.45 1.76
C THR A 238 9.54 -9.72 1.28
N GLU A 239 10.01 -10.00 0.07
CA GLU A 239 11.20 -9.35 -0.53
C GLU A 239 10.84 -8.05 -1.24
N VAL A 240 9.66 -7.97 -1.86
CA VAL A 240 9.28 -6.85 -2.74
C VAL A 240 8.35 -5.84 -2.09
N ALA A 241 7.45 -6.27 -1.20
CA ALA A 241 6.48 -5.38 -0.55
C ALA A 241 7.14 -4.27 0.28
N PRO A 242 8.19 -4.52 1.07
CA PRO A 242 8.87 -3.46 1.82
C PRO A 242 9.49 -2.35 0.96
N ILE A 243 9.52 -2.51 -0.36
CA ILE A 243 10.11 -1.56 -1.31
C ILE A 243 9.03 -1.01 -2.25
N PHE A 244 8.17 -1.87 -2.79
CA PHE A 244 7.06 -1.48 -3.66
C PHE A 244 6.13 -0.46 -3.00
N TYR A 245 5.68 -0.70 -1.78
CA TYR A 245 4.73 0.19 -1.10
C TYR A 245 5.34 1.57 -0.80
N PRO A 246 6.55 1.69 -0.20
CA PRO A 246 7.18 3.00 -0.02
C PRO A 246 7.45 3.74 -1.34
N CYS A 247 7.87 3.04 -2.39
CA CYS A 247 8.09 3.67 -3.70
C CYS A 247 6.78 4.12 -4.36
N SER A 248 5.72 3.34 -4.20
CA SER A 248 4.37 3.71 -4.62
C SER A 248 3.90 4.99 -3.92
N ARG A 249 4.03 5.07 -2.59
CA ARG A 249 3.73 6.29 -1.82
C ARG A 249 4.62 7.47 -2.21
N SER A 250 5.90 7.25 -2.48
CA SER A 250 6.83 8.30 -2.93
C SER A 250 6.39 8.89 -4.28
N LEU A 251 6.08 8.05 -5.28
CA LEU A 251 5.56 8.53 -6.56
C LEU A 251 4.21 9.23 -6.41
N VAL A 252 3.31 8.71 -5.58
CA VAL A 252 2.02 9.36 -5.32
C VAL A 252 2.22 10.72 -4.63
N ARG A 253 3.12 10.84 -3.66
CA ARG A 253 3.46 12.12 -3.05
C ARG A 253 3.96 13.12 -4.11
N HIS A 254 4.79 12.67 -5.04
CA HIS A 254 5.25 13.52 -6.15
C HIS A 254 4.07 13.95 -7.04
N LEU A 255 3.19 13.02 -7.44
CA LEU A 255 2.00 13.31 -8.23
C LEU A 255 1.08 14.31 -7.53
N VAL A 256 0.74 14.09 -6.26
CA VAL A 256 -0.09 15.00 -5.45
C VAL A 256 0.57 16.36 -5.30
N GLY A 257 1.90 16.44 -5.22
CA GLY A 257 2.63 17.70 -5.20
C GLY A 257 2.50 18.50 -6.50
N VAL A 258 2.27 17.84 -7.64
CA VAL A 258 2.08 18.47 -8.95
C VAL A 258 0.62 18.81 -9.21
N THR A 259 -0.31 17.89 -8.89
CA THR A 259 -1.73 18.03 -9.23
C THR A 259 -2.56 18.68 -8.12
N GLY A 260 -2.08 18.64 -6.88
CA GLY A 260 -2.88 18.90 -5.70
C GLY A 260 -3.74 17.69 -5.29
N LEU A 261 -4.22 17.70 -4.04
CA LEU A 261 -4.96 16.59 -3.47
C LEU A 261 -6.30 16.33 -4.16
N ALA A 262 -7.12 17.37 -4.35
CA ALA A 262 -8.47 17.19 -4.91
C ALA A 262 -8.45 16.62 -6.35
N PRO A 263 -7.58 17.08 -7.26
CA PRO A 263 -7.42 16.44 -8.56
C PRO A 263 -6.92 15.00 -8.47
N ALA A 264 -6.03 14.67 -7.53
CA ALA A 264 -5.58 13.29 -7.31
C ALA A 264 -6.72 12.37 -6.83
N VAL A 265 -7.58 12.84 -5.93
CA VAL A 265 -8.81 12.11 -5.51
C VAL A 265 -9.72 11.85 -6.71
N ALA A 266 -9.87 12.82 -7.60
CA ALA A 266 -10.70 12.70 -8.80
C ALA A 266 -10.16 11.71 -9.84
N LEU A 267 -8.96 11.16 -9.66
CA LEU A 267 -8.42 10.10 -10.51
C LEU A 267 -9.02 8.72 -10.22
N MET A 268 -9.61 8.49 -9.03
CA MET A 268 -10.14 7.16 -8.65
C MET A 268 -11.12 6.59 -9.70
N PRO A 269 -12.12 7.35 -10.19
CA PRO A 269 -13.03 6.84 -11.22
C PRO A 269 -12.37 6.60 -12.59
N ALA A 270 -11.21 7.22 -12.87
CA ALA A 270 -10.49 7.03 -14.13
C ALA A 270 -9.88 5.62 -14.27
N ILE A 271 -9.62 4.97 -13.14
CA ILE A 271 -9.15 3.58 -13.11
C ILE A 271 -10.24 2.66 -13.66
N GLN A 272 -11.49 2.87 -13.25
CA GLN A 272 -12.63 2.06 -13.72
C GLN A 272 -12.86 2.21 -15.22
N ARG A 273 -12.65 3.42 -15.75
CA ARG A 273 -12.84 3.72 -17.17
C ARG A 273 -11.66 3.29 -18.05
N GLY A 274 -10.57 2.81 -17.47
CA GLY A 274 -9.34 2.48 -18.20
C GLY A 274 -8.63 3.71 -18.79
N ASP A 275 -8.94 4.93 -18.32
CA ASP A 275 -8.38 6.17 -18.83
C ASP A 275 -7.39 6.85 -17.87
N PHE A 276 -6.93 6.11 -16.85
CA PHE A 276 -6.10 6.64 -15.76
C PHE A 276 -4.85 7.41 -16.24
N PRO A 277 -4.00 6.91 -17.16
CA PRO A 277 -2.84 7.69 -17.63
C PRO A 277 -3.24 9.02 -18.29
N ALA A 278 -4.30 9.02 -19.09
CA ALA A 278 -4.81 10.23 -19.73
C ALA A 278 -5.45 11.19 -18.71
N ALA A 279 -6.10 10.66 -17.67
CA ALA A 279 -6.64 11.47 -16.57
C ALA A 279 -5.52 12.13 -15.75
N VAL A 280 -4.43 11.41 -15.48
CA VAL A 280 -3.22 11.98 -14.86
C VAL A 280 -2.67 13.10 -15.72
N GLU A 281 -2.53 12.89 -17.04
CA GLU A 281 -2.02 13.92 -17.95
C GLU A 281 -2.87 15.19 -17.94
N ARG A 282 -4.21 15.05 -17.98
CA ARG A 282 -5.11 16.21 -17.87
C ARG A 282 -4.98 16.93 -16.54
N ALA A 283 -4.77 16.21 -15.44
CA ALA A 283 -4.64 16.81 -14.10
C ALA A 283 -3.27 17.46 -13.87
N ALA A 284 -2.19 16.87 -14.41
CA ALA A 284 -0.81 17.33 -14.19
C ALA A 284 -0.28 18.24 -15.31
N GLY A 285 -0.98 18.33 -16.44
CA GLY A 285 -0.54 19.02 -17.64
C GLY A 285 0.65 18.35 -18.34
N ARG A 286 0.98 17.09 -17.99
CA ARG A 286 2.09 16.32 -18.59
C ARG A 286 1.87 14.81 -18.46
N PRO A 287 2.41 13.99 -19.38
CA PRO A 287 2.20 12.53 -19.36
C PRO A 287 2.72 11.85 -18.09
N LEU A 288 2.08 10.75 -17.69
CA LEU A 288 2.50 9.93 -16.54
C LEU A 288 3.95 9.43 -16.65
N GLU A 289 4.40 9.06 -17.85
CA GLU A 289 5.79 8.62 -18.08
C GLU A 289 6.80 9.74 -17.79
N GLN A 290 6.43 11.01 -18.07
CA GLN A 290 7.28 12.15 -17.73
C GLN A 290 7.34 12.36 -16.21
N LEU A 291 6.20 12.31 -15.50
CA LEU A 291 6.17 12.39 -14.03
C LEU A 291 6.99 11.27 -13.37
N ARG A 292 6.91 10.06 -13.93
CA ARG A 292 7.71 8.92 -13.48
C ARG A 292 9.21 9.16 -13.67
N ALA A 293 9.62 9.70 -14.82
CA ALA A 293 11.02 10.05 -15.08
C ALA A 293 11.53 11.14 -14.13
N GLU A 294 10.73 12.19 -13.90
CA GLU A 294 11.03 13.27 -12.95
C GLU A 294 11.18 12.74 -11.51
N TRP A 295 10.28 11.86 -11.09
CA TRP A 295 10.36 11.18 -9.80
C TRP A 295 11.64 10.34 -9.67
N LEU A 296 11.95 9.48 -10.64
CA LEU A 296 13.18 8.68 -10.62
C LEU A 296 14.44 9.56 -10.58
N ALA A 297 14.45 10.67 -11.33
CA ALA A 297 15.55 11.63 -11.29
C ALA A 297 15.67 12.29 -9.89
N ALA A 298 14.56 12.67 -9.25
CA ALA A 298 14.55 13.22 -7.90
C ALA A 298 15.09 12.22 -6.84
N LEU A 299 14.92 10.91 -7.07
CA LEU A 299 15.51 9.86 -6.23
C LEU A 299 17.00 9.57 -6.53
N GLY A 300 17.60 10.23 -7.52
CA GLY A 300 18.94 9.93 -8.00
C GLY A 300 19.03 8.57 -8.71
N LEU A 301 17.94 8.13 -9.32
CA LEU A 301 17.80 6.86 -10.04
C LEU A 301 17.54 7.02 -11.55
N GLY A 302 17.54 8.26 -12.06
CA GLY A 302 17.39 8.56 -13.48
C GLY A 302 18.59 8.12 -14.33
N GLU A 303 18.40 8.00 -15.64
CA GLU A 303 19.49 7.75 -16.58
C GLU A 303 20.41 8.98 -16.64
N GLY A 304 21.63 8.83 -16.11
CA GLY A 304 22.59 9.94 -15.94
C GLY A 304 22.44 10.60 -14.57
N GLY A 305 23.32 10.23 -13.63
CA GLY A 305 23.37 10.78 -12.28
C GLY A 305 23.65 12.29 -12.28
N GLY A 306 22.58 13.09 -12.34
CA GLY A 306 22.59 14.53 -12.11
C GLY A 306 21.98 14.84 -10.74
N THR A 307 22.56 15.82 -10.06
CA THR A 307 22.26 16.25 -8.70
C THR A 307 20.74 16.44 -8.44
N PRO A 308 20.19 15.97 -7.30
CA PRO A 308 18.76 16.09 -7.01
C PRO A 308 18.32 17.55 -6.95
N ARG A 309 17.27 17.90 -7.69
CA ARG A 309 16.55 19.17 -7.49
C ARG A 309 15.53 18.94 -6.38
N SER A 310 15.73 19.55 -5.22
CA SER A 310 14.81 19.47 -4.09
C SER A 310 13.42 19.94 -4.52
N LEU A 311 12.39 19.12 -4.28
CA LEU A 311 11.00 19.56 -4.43
C LEU A 311 10.71 20.65 -3.39
N PRO A 312 9.92 21.69 -3.75
CA PRO A 312 9.54 22.72 -2.80
C PRO A 312 8.77 22.08 -1.63
N ALA A 313 9.10 22.51 -0.41
CA ALA A 313 8.32 22.15 0.77
C ALA A 313 6.88 22.67 0.61
N PRO A 314 5.88 21.96 1.16
CA PRO A 314 4.51 22.47 1.17
C PRO A 314 4.48 23.83 1.87
N GLU A 315 3.90 24.80 1.17
CA GLU A 315 3.76 26.18 1.61
C GLU A 315 3.03 26.21 2.96
N GLN A 316 3.72 26.65 4.01
CA GLN A 316 3.07 26.95 5.28
C GLN A 316 2.16 28.14 5.06
N THR A 317 0.85 27.91 5.10
CA THR A 317 -0.14 28.99 5.13
C THR A 317 0.05 29.78 6.41
N SER A 318 0.75 30.91 6.28
CA SER A 318 0.91 31.91 7.33
C SER A 318 -0.47 32.40 7.77
N ARG A 319 -0.78 32.21 9.05
CA ARG A 319 -1.93 32.85 9.70
C ARG A 319 -1.81 34.38 9.56
N PRO A 320 -2.85 35.10 9.11
CA PRO A 320 -2.87 36.55 9.23
C PRO A 320 -2.91 36.94 10.70
N GLY A 321 -2.05 37.89 11.07
CA GLY A 321 -1.83 38.33 12.44
C GLY A 321 -3.10 38.87 13.11
N ALA A 322 -3.19 38.58 14.41
CA ALA A 322 -4.00 39.33 15.33
C ALA A 322 -3.47 40.78 15.41
N ARG A 323 -4.36 41.73 15.16
CA ARG A 323 -4.35 43.04 15.82
C ARG A 323 -5.59 43.11 16.70
#